data_AF-A0A654U8G5-F1
#
_entry.id   AF-A0A654U8G5-F1
#
_cell.length_a   1.000
_cell.length_b   1.000
_cell.length_c   1.000
_cell.angle_alpha   90.00
_cell.angle_beta   90.00
_cell.angle_gamma   90.00
#
_symmetry.space_group_name_H-M   'P 1'
#
loop_
_entity.id
_entity.type
_entity.pdbx_description
1 polymer ?
#
loop_
_entity_poly.entity_id
_entity_poly.type
_entity_poly.pdbx_seq_one_letter_code
_entity_poly.pdbx_strand_id
1 'polypeptide(L)' 'MLGELERIGGRYGLQTMCEGGGTANVTIIERL' A
#
# COMPACT_ATOMS: atom_id res chain seq x y z
N MET A 1 5.59 5.11 0.73
CA MET A 1 4.13 5.01 0.54
C MET A 1 3.37 5.99 1.43
N LEU A 2 3.52 5.96 2.76
CA LEU A 2 2.87 6.94 3.64
C LEU A 2 3.25 8.40 3.30
N GLY A 3 4.54 8.67 3.11
CA GLY A 3 5.00 10.00 2.68
C GLY A 3 4.47 10.44 1.31
N GLU A 4 4.15 9.52 0.40
CA GLU A 4 3.49 9.88 -0.87
C GLU A 4 2.02 10.19 -0.66
N LEU A 5 1.31 9.45 0.20
CA LEU A 5 -0.07 9.77 0.59
C LEU A 5 -0.16 11.14 1.28
N GLU A 6 0.82 11.49 2.11
CA GLU A 6 0.92 12.84 2.71
C GLU A 6 1.17 13.90 1.64
N ARG A 7 2.18 13.70 0.78
CA ARG A 7 2.58 14.67 -0.27
C ARG A 7 1.44 15.00 -1.25
N ILE A 8 0.61 14.02 -1.59
CA ILE A 8 -0.49 14.20 -2.55
C ILE A 8 -1.85 14.43 -1.88
N GLY A 9 -1.92 14.42 -0.54
CA GLY A 9 -3.19 14.48 0.19
C GLY A 9 -4.07 13.24 0.01
N GLY A 10 -3.49 12.11 -0.39
CA GLY A 10 -4.20 10.83 -0.56
C GLY A 10 -4.67 10.25 0.77
N ARG A 11 -5.80 9.51 0.73
CA ARG A 11 -6.39 8.85 1.90
C ARG A 11 -6.08 7.37 1.99
N TYR A 12 -6.15 6.67 0.86
CA TYR A 12 -5.93 5.24 0.77
C TYR A 12 -4.78 4.90 -0.16
N GLY A 13 -4.05 3.86 0.20
CA GLY A 13 -3.03 3.26 -0.66
C GLY A 13 -3.08 1.74 -0.61
N LEU A 14 -2.70 1.09 -1.71
CA LEU A 14 -2.55 -0.35 -1.78
C LEU A 14 -1.08 -0.72 -1.95
N GLN A 15 -0.54 -1.48 -1.00
CA GLN A 15 0.77 -2.11 -1.11
C GLN A 15 0.58 -3.58 -1.44
N THR A 16 1.30 -4.07 -2.44
CA THR A 16 1.29 -5.49 -2.82
C THR A 16 2.72 -6.00 -2.95
N MET A 17 2.93 -7.28 -2.64
CA MET A 17 4.19 -7.96 -2.87
C MET A 17 3.88 -9.38 -3.34
N CYS A 18 4.57 -9.81 -4.40
CA CYS A 18 4.56 -11.20 -4.81
C CYS A 18 5.35 -12.04 -3.80
N GLU A 19 4.86 -13.23 -3.49
CA GLU A 19 5.51 -14.20 -2.63
C GLU A 19 5.86 -15.47 -3.41
N GLY A 20 6.83 -16.23 -2.89
CA GLY A 20 7.18 -17.53 -3.45
C GLY A 20 5.98 -18.48 -3.49
N GLY A 21 5.95 -19.39 -4.47
CA GLY A 21 4.83 -20.32 -4.64
C GLY A 21 3.63 -19.74 -5.40
N GLY A 22 3.80 -18.60 -6.07
CA GLY A 22 2.77 -18.01 -6.93
C GLY A 22 1.64 -17.32 -6.16
N THR A 23 1.93 -16.84 -4.96
CA THR A 23 0.99 -16.09 -4.12
C THR A 23 1.41 -14.63 -4.02
N ALA A 24 0.56 -13.80 -3.43
CA ALA A 24 0.87 -12.40 -3.17
C ALA A 24 0.15 -11.94 -1.92
N ASN A 25 0.81 -11.05 -1.18
CA ASN A 25 0.18 -10.33 -0.08
C ASN A 25 -0.33 -8.96 -0.55
N VAL A 26 -1.33 -8.45 0.17
CA VAL A 26 -1.93 -7.13 -0.08
C VAL A 26 -2.18 -6.47 1.27
N THR A 27 -1.72 -5.22 1.40
CA THR A 27 -1.97 -4.37 2.57
C THR A 27 -2.65 -3.09 2.11
N ILE A 28 -3.80 -2.79 2.72
CA ILE A 28 -4.49 -1.51 2.54
C ILE A 28 -4.00 -0.57 3.63
N ILE A 29 -3.56 0.61 3.22
CA ILE A 29 -3.11 1.67 4.12
C ILE A 29 -4.13 2.79 4.07
N GLU A 30 -4.63 3.19 5.24
CA GLU A 30 -5.42 4.40 5.43
C GLU A 30 -4.57 5.43 6.18
N ARG A 31 -4.47 6.64 5.62
CA ARG A 31 -3.84 7.78 6.30
C ARG A 31 -4.91 8.49 7.14
N LEU A 32 -4.70 8.49 8.46
CA LEU A 32 -5.51 9.23 9.44
C LEU A 32 -5.16 10.72 9.47
#